data_AF-A0A918XYS0-F1
#
_entry.id   AF-A0A918XYS0-F1
#
_cell.length_a   1.000
_cell.length_b   1.000
_cell.length_c   1.000
_cell.angle_alpha   90.00
_cell.angle_beta   90.00
_cell.angle_gamma   90.00
#
_symmetry.space_group_name_H-M   'P 1'
#
loop_
_entity.id
_entity.type
_entity.pdbx_description
1 polymer ?
#
loop_
_entity_poly.entity_id
_entity_poly.type
_entity_poly.pdbx_seq_one_letter_code
_entity_poly.pdbx_strand_id
1 'polypeptide(L)' 'MTFRNSGGTAVRSGTVTLGTHIIGALGIDWGTVESSEALPAPIGAGARKDGSWTVCVDAWRVPLGMHIETRDVAVQWK' A
#
# COMPACT_ATOMS: atom_id res chain seq x y z
N MET A 1 -4.64 2.69 6.22
CA MET A 1 -3.29 3.29 6.32
C MET A 1 -3.43 4.78 6.61
N THR A 2 -2.52 5.36 7.40
CA THR A 2 -2.55 6.78 7.78
C THR A 2 -1.40 7.53 7.13
N PHE A 3 -1.70 8.62 6.43
CA PHE A 3 -0.73 9.50 5.81
C PHE A 3 -0.63 10.80 6.62
N ARG A 4 0.58 11.25 6.88
CA ARG A 4 0.85 12.51 7.57
C ARG A 4 1.71 13.41 6.71
N ASN A 5 1.21 14.59 6.37
CA ASN A 5 2.00 15.62 5.72
C ASN A 5 2.74 16.43 6.80
N SER A 6 4.05 16.25 6.92
CA SER A 6 4.91 17.03 7.82
C SER A 6 5.48 18.31 7.18
N GLY A 7 5.18 18.58 5.91
CA GLY A 7 5.63 19.76 5.20
C GLY A 7 4.79 21.01 5.47
N GLY A 8 5.28 22.15 4.99
CA GLY A 8 4.62 23.47 5.14
C GLY A 8 3.57 23.78 4.07
N THR A 9 3.45 22.96 3.03
CA THR A 9 2.50 23.12 1.93
C THR A 9 1.58 21.91 1.82
N ALA A 10 0.39 22.10 1.27
CA ALA A 10 -0.54 21.00 1.03
C ALA A 10 -0.05 20.09 -0.10
N VAL A 11 -0.06 18.78 0.13
CA VAL A 11 0.07 17.77 -0.93
C VAL A 11 -1.22 17.79 -1.73
N ARG A 12 -1.13 17.96 -3.04
CA ARG A 12 -2.28 18.11 -3.93
C ARG A 12 -2.60 16.82 -4.68
N SER A 13 -1.60 15.97 -4.89
CA SER A 13 -1.79 14.64 -5.46
C SER A 13 -0.65 13.70 -5.07
N GLY A 14 -0.79 12.45 -5.45
CA GLY A 14 0.26 11.46 -5.28
C GLY A 14 -0.27 10.06 -5.44
N THR A 15 0.64 9.10 -5.39
CA THR A 15 0.37 7.68 -5.61
C THR A 15 0.99 6.89 -4.46
N VAL A 16 0.23 5.97 -3.90
CA VAL A 16 0.73 4.93 -3.00
C VAL A 16 0.82 3.64 -3.80
N THR A 17 1.96 2.95 -3.68
CA THR A 17 2.13 1.59 -4.21
C THR A 17 2.13 0.62 -3.04
N LEU A 18 1.17 -0.30 -3.07
CA LEU A 18 0.96 -1.38 -2.11
C LEU A 18 1.53 -2.67 -2.69
N GLY A 19 2.40 -3.33 -1.93
CA GLY A 19 2.97 -4.63 -2.25
C GLY A 19 2.28 -5.71 -1.42
N THR A 20 1.64 -6.67 -2.09
CA THR A 20 1.07 -7.85 -1.43
C THR A 20 2.04 -9.01 -1.60
N HIS A 21 2.72 -9.36 -0.52
CA HIS A 21 3.69 -10.44 -0.44
C HIS A 21 2.95 -11.76 -0.20
N ILE A 22 3.25 -12.76 -1.02
CA ILE A 22 2.71 -14.11 -0.89
C ILE A 22 3.73 -14.93 -0.13
N ILE A 23 3.39 -15.26 1.11
CA ILE A 23 4.29 -15.95 2.04
C ILE A 23 3.96 -17.44 2.02
N GLY A 24 4.95 -18.24 1.64
CA GLY A 24 4.85 -19.69 1.64
C GLY A 24 4.82 -20.27 3.06
N ALA A 25 4.46 -21.54 3.18
CA ALA A 25 4.36 -22.25 4.47
C ALA A 25 5.65 -22.25 5.32
N LEU A 26 6.81 -21.98 4.71
CA LEU A 26 8.11 -21.87 5.39
C LEU A 26 8.49 -20.42 5.75
N GLY A 27 7.58 -19.45 5.59
CA GLY A 27 7.85 -18.02 5.82
C GLY A 27 8.66 -17.34 4.71
N ILE A 28 8.84 -17.99 3.58
CA ILE A 28 9.59 -17.47 2.42
C ILE A 28 8.65 -16.61 1.58
N ASP A 29 9.13 -15.49 1.04
CA ASP A 29 8.40 -14.72 0.01
C ASP A 29 8.51 -15.43 -1.34
N TRP A 30 7.38 -15.90 -1.85
CA TRP A 30 7.28 -16.59 -3.14
C TRP A 30 6.93 -15.65 -4.29
N GLY A 31 6.48 -14.43 -3.99
CA GLY A 31 6.10 -13.45 -4.99
C GLY A 31 5.41 -12.24 -4.38
N THR A 32 5.63 -11.09 -5.00
CA THR A 32 4.96 -9.84 -4.65
C THR A 32 4.04 -9.39 -5.78
N VAL A 33 2.81 -9.00 -5.45
CA VAL A 33 1.86 -8.35 -6.36
C VAL A 33 1.74 -6.88 -5.96
N GLU A 34 2.10 -5.98 -6.88
CA GLU A 34 1.99 -4.53 -6.64
C GLU A 34 0.65 -3.98 -7.13
N SER A 35 0.11 -3.02 -6.38
CA SER A 35 -1.09 -2.24 -6.71
C SER A 35 -0.78 -0.76 -6.47
N SER A 36 -0.96 0.06 -7.49
CA SER A 36 -0.72 1.51 -7.40
C SER A 36 -2.04 2.26 -7.39
N GLU A 37 -2.23 3.08 -6.37
CA GLU A 37 -3.48 3.76 -6.07
C GLU A 37 -3.24 5.24 -5.77
N ALA A 38 -4.25 6.07 -6.05
CA ALA A 38 -4.14 7.49 -5.73
C ALA A 38 -4.14 7.72 -4.21
N LEU A 39 -3.30 8.63 -3.74
CA LEU A 39 -3.34 9.11 -2.36
C LEU A 39 -4.69 9.78 -2.06
N PRO A 40 -5.10 9.84 -0.78
CA PRO A 40 -6.31 10.53 -0.37
C PRO A 40 -6.06 12.06 -0.36
N ALA A 41 -5.65 12.62 -1.49
CA ALA A 41 -5.34 14.04 -1.64
C ALA A 41 -6.64 14.89 -1.75
N PRO A 42 -6.57 16.21 -1.44
CA PRO A 42 -5.43 16.91 -0.87
C PRO A 42 -5.20 16.57 0.62
N ILE A 43 -3.95 16.69 1.07
CA ILE A 43 -3.55 16.54 2.48
C ILE A 43 -2.88 17.86 2.91
N GLY A 44 -3.56 18.62 3.77
CA GLY A 44 -3.09 19.92 4.25
C GLY A 44 -1.74 19.84 4.99
N ALA A 45 -1.03 20.96 5.06
CA ALA A 45 0.22 21.06 5.83
C ALA A 45 -0.01 20.67 7.30
N GLY A 46 0.83 19.79 7.85
CA GLY A 46 0.70 19.26 9.21
C GLY A 46 -0.45 18.26 9.42
N ALA A 47 -1.32 18.06 8.43
CA ALA A 47 -2.53 17.24 8.56
C ALA A 47 -2.23 15.75 8.49
N ARG A 48 -3.18 14.96 9.03
CA ARG A 48 -3.24 13.51 8.88
C ARG A 48 -4.50 13.14 8.12
N LYS A 49 -4.40 12.10 7.29
CA LYS A 49 -5.54 11.54 6.58
C LYS A 49 -5.42 10.04 6.43
N ASP A 50 -6.53 9.36 6.69
CA ASP A 50 -6.61 7.92 6.54
C ASP A 50 -7.12 7.55 5.15
N GLY A 51 -6.61 6.45 4.63
CA GLY A 51 -7.06 5.85 3.38
C GLY A 51 -7.08 4.33 3.48
N SER A 52 -8.03 3.74 2.77
CA SER A 52 -8.21 2.29 2.66
C SER A 52 -8.39 1.97 1.19
N TRP A 53 -7.69 0.95 0.72
CA TRP A 53 -7.75 0.46 -0.65
C TRP A 53 -7.98 -1.03 -0.64
N THR A 54 -8.73 -1.49 -1.63
CA THR A 54 -8.93 -2.92 -1.87
C THR A 54 -7.81 -3.40 -2.77
N VAL A 55 -7.01 -4.33 -2.28
CA VAL A 55 -6.01 -5.04 -3.09
C VAL A 55 -6.55 -6.41 -3.48
N CYS A 56 -6.33 -6.79 -4.73
CA CYS A 56 -6.78 -8.08 -5.26
C CYS A 56 -5.55 -8.96 -5.54
N VAL A 57 -5.62 -10.20 -5.09
CA VAL A 57 -4.65 -11.25 -5.46
C VAL A 57 -5.46 -12.45 -5.94
N ASP A 58 -5.05 -13.02 -7.07
CA ASP A 58 -5.71 -14.20 -7.60
C ASP A 58 -5.54 -15.39 -6.63
N ALA A 59 -6.63 -16.09 -6.35
CA ALA A 59 -6.64 -17.19 -5.37
C ALA A 59 -5.63 -18.30 -5.69
N TRP A 60 -5.38 -18.58 -6.98
CA TRP A 60 -4.40 -19.60 -7.40
C TRP A 60 -2.97 -19.27 -6.98
N ARG A 61 -2.67 -17.99 -6.69
CA ARG A 61 -1.37 -17.53 -6.20
C ARG A 61 -1.18 -17.79 -4.70
N VAL A 62 -2.23 -18.13 -3.96
CA VAL A 62 -2.17 -18.41 -2.51
C VAL A 62 -2.68 -19.83 -2.23
N PRO A 63 -1.89 -20.87 -2.55
CA PRO A 63 -2.20 -22.25 -2.20
C PRO A 63 -2.42 -22.47 -0.69
N LEU A 64 -3.02 -23.62 -0.35
CA LEU A 64 -3.20 -24.07 1.04
C LEU A 64 -1.86 -24.05 1.81
N GLY A 65 -1.88 -23.45 3.00
CA GLY A 65 -0.70 -23.27 3.84
C GLY A 65 0.12 -22.00 3.56
N MET A 66 -0.26 -21.21 2.55
CA MET A 66 0.28 -19.88 2.31
C MET A 66 -0.64 -18.79 2.87
N HIS A 67 -0.10 -17.59 3.09
CA HIS A 67 -0.86 -16.40 3.45
C HIS A 67 -0.32 -15.17 2.71
N ILE A 68 -1.04 -14.05 2.81
CA ILE A 68 -0.62 -12.79 2.20
C ILE A 68 -0.31 -11.74 3.26
N GLU A 69 0.66 -10.88 2.98
CA GLU A 69 0.98 -9.70 3.78
C GLU A 69 1.04 -8.47 2.88
N THR A 70 0.14 -7.51 3.09
CA THR A 70 0.12 -6.26 2.31
C THR A 70 0.86 -5.15 3.06
N ARG A 71 1.81 -4.50 2.39
CA ARG A 71 2.62 -3.41 2.93
C ARG A 71 2.69 -2.28 1.92
N ASP A 72 2.92 -1.05 2.38
CA ASP A 72 3.34 0.03 1.48
C ASP A 72 4.79 -0.17 1.07
N VAL A 73 5.06 -0.11 -0.22
CA VAL A 73 6.41 -0.26 -0.79
C VAL A 73 6.95 1.06 -1.31
N ALA A 74 6.07 1.96 -1.77
CA ALA A 74 6.45 3.30 -2.19
C ALA A 74 5.31 4.30 -2.01
N VAL A 75 5.65 5.55 -1.72
CA VAL A 75 4.72 6.68 -1.76
C VAL A 75 5.34 7.85 -2.50
N GLN A 76 4.66 8.36 -3.52
CA GLN A 76 5.05 9.53 -4.29
C GLN A 76 4.07 10.67 -4.02
N TRP A 77 4.59 11.83 -3.66
CA TRP A 77 3.81 13.02 -3.26
C TRP A 77 4.04 14.15 -4.27
N LYS A 78 3.00 14.93 -4.58
CA LYS A 78 3.06 16.07 -5.49
C LYS A 78 2.20 17.25 -5.02
#